data_AF-A0A952UP14-F1
#
_entry.id   AF-A0A952UP14-F1
#
_cell.length_a   1.000
_cell.length_b   1.000
_cell.length_c   1.000
_cell.angle_alpha   90.00
_cell.angle_beta   90.00
_cell.angle_gamma   90.00
#
_symmetry.space_group_name_H-M   'P 1'
#
loop_
_entity.id
_entity.type
_entity.pdbx_description
1 polymer ?
#
loop_
_entity_poly.entity_id
_entity_poly.type
_entity_poly.pdbx_seq_one_letter_code
_entity_poly.pdbx_strand_id
1 'polypeptide(L)'
;MRRILTATLLLGLLAWPAVARDNVEASPYGMVVSDLLLSFHANEVPCEDGSVEAPEVCFMVTSVGASYLAERLTSLVESYAPAGLSQGEWRAANGVWAVSLAFRNDSYGRLDVYLAETLGSGVRGMVRLVQR
;
A
#
# COMPACT_ATOMS: atom_id res chain seq x y z
N MET A 1 34.06 -22.33 -40.39
CA MET A 1 34.27 -21.35 -39.30
C MET A 1 32.95 -20.61 -39.12
N ARG A 2 32.06 -21.01 -38.20
CA ARG A 2 32.05 -20.73 -36.75
C ARG A 2 31.67 -19.26 -36.49
N ARG A 3 30.48 -19.08 -35.85
CA ARG A 3 30.08 -17.99 -34.93
C ARG A 3 29.55 -16.69 -35.58
N ILE A 4 28.45 -16.04 -35.18
CA ILE A 4 27.64 -16.04 -33.93
C ILE A 4 26.24 -15.46 -34.26
N LEU A 5 25.19 -16.14 -33.78
CA LEU A 5 23.86 -15.60 -33.47
C LEU A 5 24.00 -14.60 -32.32
N THR A 6 23.54 -13.36 -32.45
CA THR A 6 23.08 -12.55 -31.30
C THR A 6 22.46 -11.24 -31.77
N ALA A 7 21.13 -11.20 -31.86
CA ALA A 7 20.36 -9.96 -31.83
C ALA A 7 18.94 -10.23 -31.31
N THR A 8 18.84 -10.94 -30.19
CA THR A 8 17.57 -11.17 -29.47
C THR A 8 17.88 -11.26 -27.98
N LEU A 9 18.18 -10.13 -27.34
CA LEU A 9 18.01 -10.01 -25.88
C LEU A 9 18.08 -8.53 -25.46
N LEU A 10 16.95 -7.84 -25.52
CA LEU A 10 16.71 -6.57 -24.84
C LEU A 10 15.22 -6.49 -24.50
N LEU A 11 14.78 -7.46 -23.69
CA LEU A 11 13.41 -7.60 -23.21
C LEU A 11 13.37 -8.07 -21.75
N GLY A 12 14.39 -7.68 -20.98
CA GLY A 12 14.44 -7.96 -19.54
C GLY A 12 15.00 -6.75 -18.84
N LEU A 13 14.13 -5.90 -18.28
CA LEU A 13 14.41 -5.02 -17.14
C LEU A 13 13.20 -4.19 -16.65
N LEU A 14 11.98 -4.45 -17.15
CA LEU A 14 10.76 -3.88 -16.59
C LEU A 14 9.79 -4.99 -16.16
N ALA A 15 10.26 -5.89 -15.30
CA ALA A 15 9.36 -6.64 -14.45
C ALA A 15 8.93 -5.68 -13.32
N TRP A 16 7.97 -4.80 -13.66
CA TRP A 16 7.28 -3.97 -12.67
C TRP A 16 6.62 -4.86 -11.60
N PRO A 17 6.43 -4.35 -10.37
CA PRO A 17 5.72 -5.06 -9.31
C PRO A 17 4.19 -5.06 -9.54
N ALA A 18 3.75 -5.21 -10.80
CA ALA A 18 2.33 -5.12 -11.18
C ALA A 18 1.46 -6.15 -10.44
N VAL A 19 2.00 -7.36 -10.24
CA VAL A 19 1.24 -8.50 -9.69
C VAL A 19 0.76 -8.28 -8.24
N ALA A 20 1.52 -7.55 -7.42
CA ALA A 20 1.15 -7.31 -6.02
C ALA A 20 0.00 -6.30 -5.91
N ARG A 21 0.06 -5.23 -6.72
CA ARG A 21 -1.00 -4.24 -6.87
C ARG A 21 -2.27 -4.86 -7.45
N ASP A 22 -2.13 -5.70 -8.47
CA ASP A 22 -3.27 -6.38 -9.13
C ASP A 22 -4.12 -7.18 -8.13
N ASN A 23 -3.48 -7.81 -7.13
CA ASN A 23 -4.17 -8.58 -6.09
C ASN A 23 -4.89 -7.70 -5.07
N VAL A 24 -4.35 -6.51 -4.73
CA VAL A 24 -5.04 -5.54 -3.88
C VAL A 24 -6.21 -4.90 -4.64
N GLU A 25 -6.00 -4.51 -5.90
CA GLU A 25 -7.02 -3.91 -6.77
C GLU A 25 -8.16 -4.88 -7.08
N ALA A 26 -7.87 -6.18 -7.24
CA ALA A 26 -8.88 -7.22 -7.41
C ALA A 26 -9.61 -7.59 -6.09
N SER A 27 -9.16 -7.09 -4.94
CA SER A 27 -9.78 -7.34 -3.65
C SER A 27 -10.91 -6.35 -3.34
N PRO A 28 -11.77 -6.62 -2.34
CA PRO A 28 -12.74 -5.65 -1.84
C PRO A 28 -12.13 -4.34 -1.32
N TYR A 29 -10.81 -4.31 -1.07
CA TYR A 29 -10.08 -3.13 -0.63
C TYR A 29 -9.53 -2.27 -1.78
N GLY A 30 -9.62 -2.69 -3.05
CA GLY A 30 -9.03 -1.96 -4.18
C GLY A 30 -9.50 -0.49 -4.29
N MET A 31 -10.80 -0.25 -4.10
CA MET A 31 -11.36 1.11 -4.03
C MET A 31 -10.87 1.88 -2.80
N VAL A 32 -10.80 1.23 -1.64
CA VAL A 32 -10.31 1.84 -0.39
C VAL A 32 -8.86 2.31 -0.54
N VAL A 33 -8.01 1.50 -1.17
CA VAL A 33 -6.60 1.86 -1.42
C VAL A 33 -6.47 2.99 -2.42
N SER A 34 -7.25 2.96 -3.51
CA SER A 34 -7.27 4.04 -4.49
C SER A 34 -7.66 5.39 -3.86
N ASP A 35 -8.73 5.40 -3.06
CA ASP A 35 -9.19 6.59 -2.36
C ASP A 35 -8.23 7.03 -1.26
N LEU A 36 -7.53 6.10 -0.61
CA LEU A 36 -6.49 6.41 0.37
C LEU A 36 -5.34 7.17 -0.29
N LEU A 37 -4.80 6.66 -1.39
CA LEU A 37 -3.71 7.32 -2.12
C LEU A 37 -4.12 8.72 -2.60
N LEU A 38 -5.36 8.86 -3.09
CA LEU A 38 -5.92 10.15 -3.50
C LEU A 38 -6.08 11.10 -2.31
N SER A 39 -6.66 10.63 -1.20
CA SER A 39 -6.92 11.41 0.02
C SER A 39 -5.64 11.89 0.69
N PHE A 40 -4.56 11.14 0.53
CA PHE A 40 -3.24 11.46 1.06
C PHE A 40 -2.41 12.33 0.12
N HIS A 41 -2.85 12.55 -1.12
CA HIS A 41 -2.02 13.12 -2.18
C HIS A 41 -0.69 12.37 -2.34
N ALA A 42 -0.77 11.04 -2.24
CA ALA A 42 0.38 10.18 -2.20
C ALA A 42 0.91 9.88 -3.60
N ASN A 43 2.23 9.79 -3.72
CA ASN A 43 2.90 9.23 -4.90
C ASN A 43 3.24 7.77 -4.63
N GLU A 44 2.79 6.88 -5.50
CA GLU A 44 3.18 5.48 -5.40
C GLU A 44 4.67 5.31 -5.67
N VAL A 45 5.32 4.47 -4.88
CA VAL A 45 6.76 4.17 -4.98
C VAL A 45 6.99 2.67 -4.84
N PRO A 46 8.13 2.15 -5.34
CA PRO A 46 8.47 0.75 -5.11
C PRO A 46 8.57 0.41 -3.61
N CYS A 47 8.02 -0.73 -3.23
CA CYS A 47 8.26 -1.34 -1.92
C CYS A 47 9.70 -1.84 -1.82
N GLU A 48 10.38 -1.62 -0.69
CA GLU A 48 11.81 -1.94 -0.54
C GLU A 48 12.09 -3.43 -0.47
N ASP A 49 11.17 -4.20 0.11
CA ASP A 49 11.44 -5.62 0.42
C ASP A 49 11.03 -6.57 -0.72
N GLY A 50 10.29 -6.10 -1.73
CA GLY A 50 9.95 -6.86 -2.94
C GLY A 50 9.37 -8.26 -2.70
N SER A 51 8.93 -8.58 -1.48
CA SER A 51 8.50 -9.92 -1.11
C SER A 51 7.16 -10.20 -1.76
N VAL A 52 7.17 -11.08 -2.76
CA VAL A 52 6.01 -11.46 -3.58
C VAL A 52 4.93 -12.17 -2.76
N GLU A 53 5.20 -12.48 -1.49
CA GLU A 53 4.30 -13.28 -0.64
C GLU A 53 3.10 -12.49 -0.12
N ALA A 54 3.17 -11.16 -0.01
CA ALA A 54 2.07 -10.33 0.45
C ALA A 54 1.69 -9.26 -0.60
N PRO A 55 0.40 -9.12 -0.95
CA PRO A 55 -0.06 -8.05 -1.82
C PRO A 55 0.06 -6.69 -1.13
N GLU A 56 1.00 -5.88 -1.60
CA GLU A 56 1.42 -4.61 -0.99
C GLU A 56 1.40 -3.44 -1.99
N VAL A 57 1.11 -2.25 -1.47
CA VAL A 57 1.22 -0.97 -2.18
C VAL A 57 1.99 0.00 -1.30
N CYS A 58 3.11 0.52 -1.80
CA CYS A 58 3.93 1.48 -1.07
C CYS A 58 3.82 2.88 -1.67
N PHE A 59 3.88 3.90 -0.83
CA PHE A 59 3.69 5.28 -1.26
C PHE A 59 4.53 6.26 -0.43
N MET A 60 4.66 7.47 -0.95
CA MET A 60 5.33 8.58 -0.30
C MET A 60 4.45 9.83 -0.35
N VAL A 61 4.39 10.53 0.78
CA VAL A 61 3.74 11.84 0.89
C VAL A 61 4.77 12.84 1.38
N THR A 62 4.86 14.00 0.72
CA THR A 62 5.80 15.06 1.09
C THR A 62 5.10 16.16 1.87
N SER A 63 5.83 16.85 2.74
CA SER A 63 5.41 18.06 3.44
C SER A 63 4.25 17.88 4.44
N VAL A 64 4.02 16.66 4.91
CA VAL A 64 3.04 16.32 5.94
C VAL A 64 3.61 15.30 6.93
N GLY A 65 3.03 15.22 8.13
CA GLY A 65 3.39 14.25 9.17
C GLY A 65 2.43 13.06 9.25
N ALA A 66 2.84 12.01 9.98
CA ALA A 66 2.05 10.78 10.10
C ALA A 66 0.70 11.01 10.82
N SER A 67 0.65 11.93 11.79
CA SER A 67 -0.58 12.28 12.51
C SER A 67 -1.66 12.87 11.59
N TYR A 68 -1.28 13.76 10.67
CA TYR A 68 -2.19 14.31 9.68
C TYR A 68 -2.78 13.21 8.78
N LEU A 69 -1.94 12.30 8.30
CA LEU A 69 -2.41 11.17 7.48
C LEU A 69 -3.30 10.22 8.29
N ALA A 70 -3.05 10.02 9.57
CA ALA A 70 -3.90 9.21 10.45
C ALA A 70 -5.32 9.79 10.60
N GLU A 71 -5.44 11.12 10.73
CA GLU A 71 -6.73 11.82 10.74
C GLU A 71 -7.45 11.67 9.40
N ARG A 72 -6.73 11.87 8.29
CA ARG A 72 -7.28 11.69 6.93
C ARG A 72 -7.76 10.26 6.68
N LEU A 73 -7.04 9.26 7.22
CA LEU A 73 -7.47 7.86 7.13
C LEU A 73 -8.75 7.61 7.90
N THR A 74 -8.88 8.19 9.10
CA THR A 74 -10.09 8.07 9.91
C THR A 74 -11.31 8.61 9.15
N SER A 75 -11.19 9.81 8.57
CA SER A 75 -12.27 10.39 7.74
C SER A 75 -12.60 9.54 6.50
N LEU A 76 -11.60 8.89 5.89
CA LEU A 76 -11.83 7.98 4.77
C LEU A 76 -12.58 6.72 5.23
N VAL A 77 -12.19 6.13 6.36
CA VAL A 77 -12.86 4.94 6.89
C VAL A 77 -14.32 5.24 7.24
N GLU A 78 -14.60 6.41 7.80
CA GLU A 78 -15.96 6.87 8.09
C GLU A 78 -16.85 6.95 6.85
N SER A 79 -16.31 7.35 5.69
CA SER A 79 -17.09 7.39 4.43
C SER A 79 -17.47 5.99 3.94
N TYR A 80 -16.68 4.97 4.30
CA TYR A 80 -16.92 3.55 4.00
C TYR A 80 -17.70 2.80 5.10
N ALA A 81 -18.05 3.45 6.21
CA ALA A 81 -18.83 2.84 7.28
C ALA A 81 -20.16 2.19 6.82
N PRO A 82 -20.92 2.75 5.85
CA PRO A 82 -22.12 2.09 5.30
C PRO A 82 -21.82 0.76 4.59
N ALA A 83 -20.63 0.62 3.99
CA ALA A 83 -20.15 -0.64 3.40
C ALA A 83 -19.61 -1.61 4.46
N GLY A 84 -19.58 -1.20 5.73
CA GLY A 84 -19.12 -2.01 6.85
C GLY A 84 -17.61 -2.03 7.02
N LEU A 85 -16.87 -1.08 6.45
CA LEU A 85 -15.45 -0.89 6.77
C LEU A 85 -15.31 -0.30 8.18
N SER A 86 -14.32 -0.77 8.91
CA SER A 86 -13.96 -0.27 10.24
C SER A 86 -12.44 -0.23 10.39
N GLN A 87 -11.96 0.61 11.29
CA GLN A 87 -10.55 0.66 11.68
C GLN A 87 -10.37 0.15 13.10
N GLY A 88 -9.24 -0.52 13.34
CA GLY A 88 -8.76 -0.80 14.69
C GLY A 88 -8.08 0.42 15.34
N GLU A 89 -7.46 0.17 16.48
CA GLU A 89 -6.65 1.17 17.18
C GLU A 89 -5.32 1.41 16.48
N TRP A 90 -4.88 2.66 16.45
CA TRP A 90 -3.52 3.01 16.06
C TRP A 90 -2.51 2.44 17.04
N ARG A 91 -1.46 1.82 16.50
CA ARG A 91 -0.31 1.33 17.26
C ARG A 91 0.94 2.01 16.74
N ALA A 92 1.79 2.48 17.64
CA ALA A 92 3.07 3.08 17.27
C ALA A 92 4.22 2.33 17.94
N ALA A 93 5.20 1.90 17.15
CA ALA A 93 6.41 1.25 17.63
C ALA A 93 7.58 1.56 16.70
N ASN A 94 8.76 1.84 17.26
CA ASN A 94 10.00 2.10 16.51
C ASN A 94 9.86 3.15 15.39
N GLY A 95 9.06 4.21 15.62
CA GLY A 95 8.83 5.27 14.62
C GLY A 95 7.85 4.90 13.51
N VAL A 96 7.21 3.73 13.56
CA VAL A 96 6.17 3.29 12.62
C VAL A 96 4.82 3.33 13.31
N TRP A 97 3.85 3.95 12.65
CA TRP A 97 2.44 3.95 13.01
C TRP A 97 1.72 2.90 12.17
N ALA A 98 0.87 2.10 12.79
CA ALA A 98 0.16 1.02 12.14
C ALA A 98 -1.30 0.97 12.57
N VAL A 99 -2.19 0.67 11.64
CA VAL A 99 -3.61 0.41 11.90
C VAL A 99 -4.12 -0.67 10.94
N SER A 100 -5.08 -1.46 11.40
CA SER A 100 -5.76 -2.46 10.58
C SER A 100 -7.14 -1.97 10.19
N LEU A 101 -7.51 -2.10 8.92
CA LEU A 101 -8.85 -1.87 8.40
C LEU A 101 -9.49 -3.20 8.04
N ALA A 102 -10.76 -3.38 8.42
CA ALA A 102 -11.49 -4.61 8.11
C ALA A 102 -12.94 -4.31 7.76
N PHE A 103 -13.42 -4.97 6.72
CA PHE A 103 -14.86 -5.10 6.48
C PHE A 103 -15.48 -6.07 7.49
N ARG A 104 -16.78 -5.90 7.78
CA ARG A 104 -17.55 -6.85 8.61
C ARG A 104 -17.50 -8.29 8.10
N ASN A 105 -17.36 -8.48 6.79
CA ASN A 105 -17.15 -9.79 6.20
C ASN A 105 -15.68 -10.19 6.34
N ASP A 106 -15.43 -11.03 7.32
CA ASP A 106 -14.11 -11.48 7.71
C ASP A 106 -13.47 -12.50 6.76
N SER A 107 -14.20 -12.96 5.74
CA SER A 107 -13.61 -13.70 4.59
C SER A 107 -12.73 -12.81 3.69
N TYR A 108 -12.88 -11.49 3.76
CA TYR A 108 -12.08 -10.56 2.97
C TYR A 108 -10.67 -10.33 3.54
N GLY A 109 -10.36 -10.89 4.72
CA GLY A 109 -9.12 -10.58 5.43
C GLY A 109 -9.13 -9.13 5.93
N ARG A 110 -7.95 -8.54 6.07
CA ARG A 110 -7.80 -7.15 6.54
C ARG A 110 -6.71 -6.41 5.77
N LEU A 111 -6.80 -5.09 5.80
CA LEU A 111 -5.84 -4.19 5.19
C LEU A 111 -5.01 -3.53 6.31
N ASP A 112 -3.74 -3.89 6.43
CA ASP A 112 -2.83 -3.27 7.39
C ASP A 112 -2.16 -2.06 6.72
N VAL A 113 -2.27 -0.88 7.35
CA VAL A 113 -1.70 0.39 6.88
C VAL A 113 -0.57 0.80 7.82
N TYR A 114 0.58 1.12 7.25
CA TYR A 114 1.79 1.51 7.97
C TYR A 114 2.25 2.88 7.49
N LEU A 115 2.68 3.74 8.42
CA LEU A 115 3.19 5.07 8.17
C LEU A 115 4.49 5.28 8.96
N ALA A 116 5.54 5.75 8.29
CA ALA A 116 6.82 6.07 8.89
C ALA A 116 7.29 7.46 8.42
N GLU A 117 7.60 8.34 9.36
CA GLU A 117 8.14 9.65 9.00
C GLU A 117 9.56 9.51 8.44
N THR A 118 9.84 10.27 7.40
CA THR A 118 11.14 10.34 6.74
C THR A 118 11.92 11.55 7.25
N LEU A 119 13.25 11.49 7.15
CA LEU A 119 14.13 12.61 7.50
C LEU A 119 13.90 13.87 6.64
N GLY A 120 13.27 13.73 5.48
CA GLY A 120 13.06 14.78 4.47
C GLY A 120 11.71 15.48 4.56
N SER A 121 11.10 15.58 5.74
CA SER A 121 9.76 16.17 5.95
C SER A 121 8.68 15.52 5.08
N GLY A 122 8.46 14.22 5.29
CA GLY A 122 7.43 13.47 4.59
C GLY A 122 7.16 12.14 5.27
N VAL A 123 6.18 11.39 4.78
CA VAL A 123 5.81 10.08 5.29
C VAL A 123 5.97 9.05 4.18
N ARG A 124 6.65 7.95 4.51
CA ARG A 124 6.58 6.73 3.70
C ARG A 124 5.48 5.84 4.26
N GLY A 125 4.61 5.37 3.39
CA GLY A 125 3.53 4.48 3.75
C GLY A 125 3.57 3.16 3.00
N MET A 126 2.96 2.16 3.62
CA MET A 126 2.75 0.85 3.03
C MET A 126 1.34 0.38 3.39
N VAL A 127 0.64 -0.16 2.42
CA VAL A 127 -0.62 -0.87 2.61
C VAL A 127 -0.40 -2.32 2.27
N ARG A 128 -0.79 -3.23 3.16
CA ARG A 128 -0.65 -4.67 2.99
C ARG A 128 -2.00 -5.34 3.16
N LEU A 129 -2.42 -6.11 2.17
CA LEU A 129 -3.58 -6.99 2.30
C LEU A 129 -3.13 -8.30 2.97
N VAL A 130 -3.71 -8.57 4.13
CA VAL A 130 -3.47 -9.79 4.91
C VAL A 130 -4.66 -10.72 4.74
N GLN A 131 -4.45 -11.78 3.99
CA GLN A 131 -5.43 -12.86 3.84
C GLN A 131 -5.48 -13.70 5.13
N ARG A 132 -6.62 -14.37 5.37
CA ARG A 132 -6.79 -15.28 6.50
C ARG A 132 -6.03 -16.59 6.31
#